data_AF-A0A2G5EMY4-F1
#
_entry.id   AF-A0A2G5EMY4-F1
#
_cell.length_a   1.000
_cell.length_b   1.000
_cell.length_c   1.000
_cell.angle_alpha   90.00
_cell.angle_beta   90.00
_cell.angle_gamma   90.00
#
_symmetry.space_group_name_H-M   'P 1'
#
loop_
_entity.id
_entity.type
_entity.pdbx_description
1 polymer ?
#
loop_
_entity_poly.entity_id
_entity_poly.type
_entity_poly.pdbx_seq_one_letter_code
_entity_poly.pdbx_strand_id
1 'polypeptide(L)'
;MLSSFRRLQTVSVDLSEAQSLASQLVAAIMGGDVIYGDPFLIKLLEAFDIRMTNIQKAISCREESDGNLDMAKACIEPFISRLIQSESYTTAVTIMEHFSIHQSDQSFLEKMMQQNQFSAAEKWATFMGKAMVCATVQKYIDMKMLRKAYKLIKENDLEQEFSEAYHMCKESALKSLAEKACWDVAELKAHGNRKLLEYLVYLAMEAGYSEKVDELCERYALTGFVNIEDSQAVPPKTRYLTIHELVSEDIIWVDNVDGLLNATSLIEACKLIGVDCEWKPNYIKGSKPNKVSIMQIASEKTAFIIDLLTLSVAEPIVLDTCLKRILLSPSILKLGYNLQCDLKQLSHSYEKMECFKHYEMLLDIQNVFKERKGGLSGLSEKILGAGLNKTRRNSNWEQRPLSQNQMEYAALDAAVLVHIFRHIRNQTPSLNGKDGHAKLEWKSKIVSHMGNSFKLPKTKKKYKKKKVGPGININS
;
A
#
# COMPACT_ATOMS: atom_id res chain seq x y z
N MET A 1 30.64 -18.44 17.35
CA MET A 1 30.80 -19.63 18.22
C MET A 1 29.65 -20.63 18.03
N LEU A 2 28.37 -20.26 18.20
CA LEU A 2 27.24 -21.19 18.00
C LEU A 2 26.92 -21.54 16.52
N SER A 3 27.22 -20.66 15.56
CA SER A 3 27.10 -20.97 14.12
C SER A 3 28.08 -22.04 13.64
N SER A 4 29.16 -22.26 14.40
CA SER A 4 30.20 -23.26 14.15
C SER A 4 29.75 -24.67 14.56
N PHE A 5 28.82 -24.78 15.53
CA PHE A 5 28.37 -26.07 16.07
C PHE A 5 27.33 -26.78 15.21
N ARG A 6 26.52 -26.06 14.42
CA ARG A 6 25.57 -26.69 13.47
C ARG A 6 26.26 -27.50 12.36
N ARG A 7 27.58 -27.35 12.16
CA ARG A 7 28.36 -28.13 11.17
C ARG A 7 28.94 -29.45 11.73
N LEU A 8 28.78 -29.75 13.02
CA LEU A 8 29.37 -30.92 13.69
C LEU A 8 28.35 -32.04 13.95
N GLN A 9 27.31 -32.16 13.12
CA GLN A 9 26.28 -33.21 13.23
C GLN A 9 26.76 -34.64 12.86
N THR A 10 28.08 -34.91 12.84
CA THR A 10 28.64 -36.16 12.31
C THR A 10 29.26 -37.12 13.33
N VAL A 11 29.07 -36.95 14.65
CA VAL A 11 29.55 -37.95 15.65
C VAL A 11 28.53 -38.13 16.78
N SER A 12 27.88 -39.30 16.86
CA SER A 12 26.78 -39.55 17.81
C SER A 12 27.21 -39.67 19.28
N VAL A 13 28.50 -39.91 19.55
CA VAL A 13 29.03 -40.04 20.92
C VAL A 13 29.24 -38.65 21.57
N ASP A 14 29.60 -37.65 20.77
CA ASP A 14 29.89 -36.28 21.21
C ASP A 14 28.61 -35.49 21.59
N LEU A 15 27.48 -35.85 20.97
CA LEU A 15 26.20 -35.16 21.16
C LEU A 15 25.56 -35.43 22.53
N SER A 16 25.71 -36.65 23.06
CA SER A 16 25.14 -37.02 24.36
C SER A 16 25.87 -36.36 25.53
N GLU A 17 27.21 -36.26 25.43
CA GLU A 17 28.03 -35.58 26.44
C GLU A 17 27.80 -34.07 26.39
N ALA A 18 27.76 -33.48 25.18
CA ALA A 18 27.42 -32.07 25.00
C ALA A 18 26.01 -31.74 25.52
N GLN A 19 25.01 -32.61 25.31
CA GLN A 19 23.67 -32.44 25.86
C GLN A 19 23.68 -32.53 27.40
N SER A 20 24.46 -33.44 27.98
CA SER A 20 24.60 -33.56 29.44
C SER A 20 25.20 -32.30 30.06
N LEU A 21 26.32 -31.81 29.51
CA LEU A 21 26.97 -30.57 29.96
C LEU A 21 26.07 -29.35 29.78
N ALA A 22 25.36 -29.26 28.64
CA ALA A 22 24.40 -28.18 28.41
C ALA A 22 23.24 -28.24 29.41
N SER A 23 22.76 -29.45 29.76
CA SER A 23 21.70 -29.64 30.76
C SER A 23 22.15 -29.24 32.17
N GLN A 24 23.39 -29.55 32.55
CA GLN A 24 23.99 -29.09 33.80
C GLN A 24 24.14 -27.57 33.87
N LEU A 25 24.54 -26.94 32.75
CA LEU A 25 24.62 -25.49 32.66
C LEU A 25 23.23 -24.84 32.77
N VAL A 26 22.23 -25.39 32.08
CA VAL A 26 20.84 -24.91 32.18
C VAL A 26 20.31 -25.03 33.60
N ALA A 27 20.53 -26.17 34.27
CA ALA A 27 20.15 -26.36 35.66
C ALA A 27 20.84 -25.35 36.60
N ALA A 28 22.13 -25.06 36.38
CA ALA A 28 22.87 -24.04 37.13
C ALA A 28 22.28 -22.63 36.96
N ILE A 29 21.93 -22.27 35.71
CA ILE A 29 21.31 -20.97 35.39
C ILE A 29 19.95 -20.84 36.08
N MET A 30 19.13 -21.88 36.03
CA MET A 30 17.82 -21.91 36.66
C MET A 30 17.91 -21.89 38.19
N GLY A 31 18.88 -22.62 38.77
CA GLY A 31 19.20 -22.58 40.19
C GLY A 31 19.68 -21.19 40.68
N GLY A 32 20.19 -20.36 39.78
CA GLY A 32 20.74 -19.03 40.11
C GLY A 32 22.24 -19.04 40.41
N ASP A 33 22.91 -20.16 40.16
CA ASP A 33 24.36 -20.31 40.34
C ASP A 33 25.16 -19.50 39.31
N VAL A 34 24.57 -19.22 38.14
CA VAL A 34 25.23 -18.49 37.06
C VAL A 34 24.30 -17.47 36.40
N ILE A 35 24.81 -16.25 36.21
CA ILE A 35 24.10 -15.14 35.56
C ILE A 35 24.39 -15.16 34.06
N TYR A 36 23.34 -15.25 33.24
CA TYR A 36 23.41 -15.13 31.79
C TYR A 36 22.20 -14.38 31.24
N GLY A 37 22.29 -13.94 29.98
CA GLY A 37 21.18 -13.28 29.28
C GLY A 37 20.14 -14.27 28.75
N ASP A 38 18.87 -13.92 28.90
CA ASP A 38 17.71 -14.73 28.49
C ASP A 38 17.77 -15.36 27.09
N PRO A 39 18.22 -14.65 26.01
CA PRO A 39 18.27 -15.23 24.67
C PRO A 39 19.29 -16.35 24.52
N PHE A 40 20.27 -16.44 25.42
CA PHE A 40 21.26 -17.52 25.42
C PHE A 40 20.66 -18.81 25.95
N LEU A 41 19.86 -18.72 27.01
CA LEU A 41 19.19 -19.88 27.60
C LEU A 41 18.24 -20.57 26.62
N ILE A 42 17.37 -19.79 25.95
CA ILE A 42 16.45 -20.34 24.95
C ILE A 42 17.21 -21.04 23.81
N LYS A 43 18.30 -20.44 23.33
CA LYS A 43 19.14 -21.06 22.30
C LYS A 43 19.80 -22.36 22.75
N LEU A 44 20.17 -22.47 24.03
CA LEU A 44 20.71 -23.72 24.58
C LEU A 44 19.64 -24.81 24.63
N LEU A 45 18.44 -24.47 25.12
CA LEU A 45 17.30 -25.40 25.16
C LEU A 45 16.99 -25.95 23.76
N GLU A 46 16.92 -25.07 22.75
CA GLU A 46 16.63 -25.44 21.37
C GLU A 46 17.78 -26.22 20.69
N ALA A 47 19.04 -25.79 20.89
CA ALA A 47 20.18 -26.39 20.20
C ALA A 47 20.48 -27.82 20.65
N PHE A 48 20.18 -28.14 21.91
CA PHE A 48 20.50 -29.43 22.53
C PHE A 48 19.27 -30.26 22.88
N ASP A 49 18.05 -29.85 22.50
CA ASP A 49 16.79 -30.54 22.80
C ASP A 49 16.67 -30.92 24.30
N ILE A 50 16.94 -29.94 25.17
CA ILE A 50 16.99 -30.17 26.63
C ILE A 50 15.57 -30.25 27.16
N ARG A 51 15.12 -31.45 27.57
CA ARG A 51 13.78 -31.68 28.13
C ARG A 51 13.82 -31.75 29.66
N MET A 52 12.65 -31.78 30.29
CA MET A 52 12.52 -31.89 31.76
C MET A 52 13.34 -33.06 32.33
N THR A 53 13.37 -34.20 31.65
CA THR A 53 14.14 -35.39 32.03
C THR A 53 15.66 -35.15 32.03
N ASN A 54 16.15 -34.24 31.19
CA ASN A 54 17.56 -33.87 31.16
C ASN A 54 17.92 -33.01 32.37
N ILE A 55 17.02 -32.10 32.77
CA ILE A 55 17.17 -31.29 33.99
C ILE A 55 17.14 -32.17 35.24
N GLN A 56 16.20 -33.11 35.30
CA GLN A 56 16.12 -34.11 36.37
C GLN A 56 17.46 -34.86 36.53
N LYS A 57 18.00 -35.40 35.43
CA LYS A 57 19.31 -36.08 35.45
C LYS A 57 20.44 -35.17 35.91
N ALA A 58 20.46 -33.92 35.44
CA ALA A 58 21.49 -32.96 35.81
C ALA A 58 21.47 -32.61 37.31
N ILE A 59 20.29 -32.55 37.92
CA ILE A 59 20.12 -32.30 39.36
C ILE A 59 20.52 -33.55 40.18
N SER A 60 20.10 -34.75 39.76
CA SER A 60 20.49 -36.01 40.43
C SER A 60 22.00 -36.21 40.48
N CYS A 61 22.72 -35.84 39.41
CA CYS A 61 24.18 -35.91 39.39
C CYS A 61 24.86 -34.92 40.36
N ARG A 62 24.16 -33.89 40.84
CA ARG A 62 24.68 -32.91 41.81
C ARG A 62 24.36 -33.27 43.26
N GLU A 63 23.20 -33.89 43.51
CA GLU A 63 22.66 -34.07 44.86
C GLU A 63 22.76 -35.50 45.41
N GLU A 64 23.40 -36.43 44.69
CA GLU A 64 23.53 -37.85 45.07
C GLU A 64 22.19 -38.50 45.51
N SER A 65 21.08 -38.05 44.93
CA SER A 65 19.73 -38.51 45.23
C SER A 65 19.00 -38.98 43.96
N ASP A 66 18.05 -39.92 44.12
CA ASP A 66 17.21 -40.39 43.02
C ASP A 66 16.22 -39.27 42.66
N GLY A 67 16.59 -38.46 41.67
CA GLY A 67 15.89 -37.22 41.39
C GLY A 67 14.50 -37.50 40.85
N ASN A 68 13.45 -37.01 41.51
CA ASN A 68 12.10 -37.04 40.95
C ASN A 68 11.84 -35.81 40.05
N LEU A 69 10.95 -35.95 39.07
CA LEU A 69 10.50 -34.90 38.15
C LEU A 69 9.99 -33.65 38.90
N ASP A 70 9.44 -33.85 40.11
CA ASP A 70 8.97 -32.76 40.97
C ASP A 70 10.11 -31.88 41.49
N MET A 71 11.30 -32.43 41.71
CA MET A 71 12.48 -31.64 42.09
C MET A 71 13.02 -30.83 40.90
N ALA A 72 12.94 -31.38 39.69
CA ALA A 72 13.28 -30.63 38.47
C ALA A 72 12.34 -29.45 38.25
N LYS A 73 11.03 -29.63 38.48
CA LYS A 73 10.06 -28.52 38.47
C LYS A 73 10.34 -27.49 39.56
N ALA A 74 10.61 -27.92 40.79
CA ALA A 74 10.94 -27.03 41.90
C ALA A 74 12.22 -26.20 41.66
N CYS A 75 13.13 -26.66 40.80
CA CYS A 75 14.29 -25.89 40.34
C CYS A 75 13.91 -24.78 39.34
N ILE A 76 12.92 -25.03 38.47
CA ILE A 76 12.55 -24.13 37.37
C ILE A 76 11.55 -23.05 37.81
N GLU A 77 10.60 -23.37 38.71
CA GLU A 77 9.55 -22.43 39.15
C GLU A 77 10.08 -21.12 39.77
N PRO A 78 11.11 -21.13 40.66
CA PRO A 78 11.72 -19.91 41.17
C PRO A 78 12.36 -19.07 40.07
N PHE A 79 12.98 -19.72 39.07
CA PHE A 79 13.58 -19.02 37.93
C PHE A 79 12.52 -18.30 37.11
N ILE A 80 11.40 -18.97 36.80
CA ILE A 80 10.30 -18.32 36.08
C ILE A 80 9.73 -17.16 36.91
N SER A 81 9.58 -17.32 38.23
CA SER A 81 9.13 -16.24 39.12
C SER A 81 10.04 -15.02 39.05
N ARG A 82 11.38 -15.21 39.00
CA ARG A 82 12.35 -14.12 38.79
C ARG A 82 12.21 -13.46 37.42
N LEU A 83 11.96 -14.24 36.36
CA LEU A 83 11.72 -13.69 35.02
C LEU A 83 10.44 -12.83 34.97
N ILE A 84 9.38 -13.28 35.63
CA ILE A 84 8.12 -12.52 35.73
C ILE A 84 8.34 -11.22 36.50
N GLN A 85 9.04 -11.27 37.64
CA GLN A 85 9.37 -10.08 38.45
C GLN A 85 10.26 -9.07 37.72
N SER A 86 11.13 -9.55 36.83
CA SER A 86 11.99 -8.71 35.98
C SER A 86 11.36 -8.32 34.64
N GLU A 87 10.06 -8.56 34.47
CA GLU A 87 9.29 -8.24 33.24
C GLU A 87 9.80 -8.95 31.97
N SER A 88 10.57 -10.04 32.11
CA SER A 88 11.02 -10.88 31.00
C SER A 88 9.95 -11.91 30.60
N TYR A 89 8.76 -11.40 30.25
CA TYR A 89 7.57 -12.23 30.00
C TYR A 89 7.74 -13.19 28.82
N THR A 90 8.39 -12.76 27.73
CA THR A 90 8.59 -13.62 26.55
C THR A 90 9.43 -14.86 26.89
N THR A 91 10.49 -14.67 27.68
CA THR A 91 11.36 -15.74 28.15
C THR A 91 10.62 -16.65 29.12
N ALA A 92 9.92 -16.06 30.10
CA ALA A 92 9.11 -16.80 31.08
C ALA A 92 8.11 -17.73 30.40
N VAL A 93 7.31 -17.19 29.47
CA VAL A 93 6.28 -17.95 28.72
C VAL A 93 6.92 -19.04 27.85
N THR A 94 8.06 -18.75 27.22
CA THR A 94 8.76 -19.75 26.39
C THR A 94 9.28 -20.92 27.23
N ILE A 95 9.80 -20.66 28.43
CA ILE A 95 10.26 -21.71 29.35
C ILE A 95 9.08 -22.51 29.90
N MET A 96 7.99 -21.83 30.28
CA MET A 96 6.77 -22.50 30.73
C MET A 96 6.22 -23.44 29.67
N GLU A 97 6.14 -22.98 28.42
CA GLU A 97 5.70 -23.80 27.28
C GLU A 97 6.65 -24.98 27.04
N HIS A 98 7.95 -24.72 26.95
CA HIS A 98 8.99 -25.74 26.67
C HIS A 98 8.98 -26.88 27.69
N PHE A 99 8.76 -26.56 28.97
CA PHE A 99 8.73 -27.53 30.06
C PHE A 99 7.31 -27.97 30.46
N SER A 100 6.28 -27.51 29.75
CA SER A 100 4.86 -27.79 30.05
C SER A 100 4.45 -27.44 31.49
N ILE A 101 4.97 -26.33 32.01
CA ILE A 101 4.70 -25.85 33.37
C ILE A 101 3.46 -24.93 33.34
N HIS A 102 2.37 -25.44 33.89
CA HIS A 102 1.09 -24.73 33.99
C HIS A 102 1.01 -24.01 35.34
N GLN A 103 1.67 -22.86 35.42
CA GLN A 103 1.61 -21.99 36.58
C GLN A 103 1.05 -20.63 36.18
N SER A 104 0.66 -19.84 37.18
CA SER A 104 0.04 -18.53 37.03
C SER A 104 -1.41 -18.57 36.52
N ASP A 105 -2.20 -17.63 37.02
CA ASP A 105 -3.62 -17.50 36.72
C ASP A 105 -3.87 -16.32 35.78
N GLN A 106 -5.13 -15.95 35.60
CA GLN A 106 -5.54 -14.82 34.77
C GLN A 106 -4.85 -13.49 35.17
N SER A 107 -4.40 -13.31 36.42
CA SER A 107 -3.68 -12.10 36.83
C SER A 107 -2.34 -11.92 36.09
N PHE A 108 -1.73 -13.01 35.63
CA PHE A 108 -0.51 -12.97 34.85
C PHE A 108 -0.74 -12.44 33.43
N LEU A 109 -1.87 -12.79 32.82
CA LEU A 109 -2.32 -12.18 31.56
C LEU A 109 -2.45 -10.67 31.71
N GLU A 110 -3.12 -10.23 32.78
CA GLU A 110 -3.40 -8.83 33.01
C GLU A 110 -2.10 -8.03 33.17
N LYS A 111 -1.12 -8.55 33.90
CA LYS A 111 0.21 -7.96 34.02
C LYS A 111 0.90 -7.82 32.66
N MET A 112 0.91 -8.88 31.85
CA MET A 112 1.50 -8.82 30.51
C MET A 112 0.82 -7.77 29.62
N MET A 113 -0.51 -7.68 29.66
CA MET A 113 -1.26 -6.70 28.89
C MET A 113 -1.02 -5.26 29.35
N GLN A 114 -0.97 -5.01 30.66
CA GLN A 114 -0.64 -3.70 31.22
C GLN A 114 0.75 -3.21 30.79
N GLN A 115 1.72 -4.12 30.69
CA GLN A 115 3.07 -3.84 30.22
C GLN A 115 3.23 -3.85 28.69
N ASN A 116 2.12 -3.87 27.92
CA ASN A 116 2.11 -3.94 26.47
C ASN A 116 2.83 -5.16 25.87
N GLN A 117 2.99 -6.24 26.64
CA GLN A 117 3.65 -7.49 26.23
C GLN A 117 2.67 -8.43 25.53
N PHE A 118 2.02 -7.92 24.48
CA PHE A 118 0.93 -8.62 23.79
C PHE A 118 1.34 -9.95 23.16
N SER A 119 2.56 -10.03 22.60
CA SER A 119 3.03 -11.27 21.97
C SER A 119 3.26 -12.38 23.01
N ALA A 120 3.76 -12.03 24.20
CA ALA A 120 3.93 -12.98 25.30
C ALA A 120 2.57 -13.41 25.85
N ALA A 121 1.63 -12.47 25.98
CA ALA A 121 0.26 -12.74 26.39
C ALA A 121 -0.48 -13.69 25.43
N GLU A 122 -0.43 -13.41 24.11
CA GLU A 122 -1.01 -14.27 23.06
C GLU A 122 -0.40 -15.68 23.13
N LYS A 123 0.93 -15.79 23.22
CA LYS A 123 1.63 -17.07 23.31
C LYS A 123 1.24 -17.87 24.56
N TRP A 124 1.21 -17.20 25.72
CA TRP A 124 0.81 -17.83 26.98
C TRP A 124 -0.63 -18.29 26.96
N ALA A 125 -1.54 -17.47 26.41
CA ALA A 125 -2.95 -17.82 26.28
C ALA A 125 -3.16 -19.10 25.46
N THR A 126 -2.48 -19.21 24.32
CA THR A 126 -2.53 -20.40 23.46
C THR A 126 -1.99 -21.63 24.19
N PHE A 127 -0.87 -21.49 24.92
CA PHE A 127 -0.30 -22.57 25.73
C PHE A 127 -1.27 -23.04 26.84
N MET A 128 -1.95 -22.12 27.52
CA MET A 128 -2.94 -22.44 28.57
C MET A 128 -4.26 -23.00 28.02
N GLY A 129 -4.50 -22.87 26.72
CA GLY A 129 -5.65 -23.41 26.02
C GLY A 129 -6.84 -22.47 25.90
N LYS A 130 -7.94 -23.01 25.34
CA LYS A 130 -9.09 -22.24 24.82
C LYS A 130 -9.68 -21.23 25.80
N ALA A 131 -9.87 -21.62 27.08
CA ALA A 131 -10.44 -20.72 28.08
C ALA A 131 -9.63 -19.44 28.25
N MET A 132 -8.30 -19.57 28.21
CA MET A 132 -7.40 -18.42 28.34
C MET A 132 -7.37 -17.59 27.05
N VAL A 133 -7.40 -18.23 25.88
CA VAL A 133 -7.55 -17.53 24.61
C VAL A 133 -8.82 -16.66 24.60
N CYS A 134 -9.96 -17.20 25.06
CA CYS A 134 -11.20 -16.44 25.21
C CYS A 134 -11.05 -15.24 26.15
N ALA A 135 -10.37 -15.39 27.30
CA ALA A 135 -10.11 -14.28 28.21
C ALA A 135 -9.23 -13.18 27.56
N THR A 136 -8.24 -13.58 26.76
CA THR A 136 -7.39 -12.66 25.98
C THR A 136 -8.22 -11.87 24.96
N VAL A 137 -9.10 -12.56 24.24
CA VAL A 137 -10.00 -11.92 23.27
C VAL A 137 -10.89 -10.89 23.96
N GLN A 138 -11.52 -11.26 25.09
CA GLN A 138 -12.38 -10.34 25.84
C GLN A 138 -11.62 -9.08 26.29
N LYS A 139 -10.41 -9.24 26.82
CA LYS A 139 -9.58 -8.09 27.21
C LYS A 139 -9.23 -7.19 26.02
N TYR A 140 -8.94 -7.76 24.84
CA TYR A 140 -8.73 -6.93 23.65
C TYR A 140 -9.97 -6.17 23.23
N ILE A 141 -11.17 -6.74 23.39
CA ILE A 141 -12.44 -6.05 23.14
C ILE A 141 -12.61 -4.88 24.12
N ASP A 142 -12.42 -5.13 25.41
CA ASP A 142 -12.54 -4.12 26.48
C ASP A 142 -11.54 -2.96 26.25
N MET A 143 -10.33 -3.26 25.79
CA MET A 143 -9.29 -2.29 25.42
C MET A 143 -9.50 -1.63 24.03
N LYS A 144 -10.59 -1.95 23.32
CA LYS A 144 -10.88 -1.49 21.95
C LYS A 144 -9.81 -1.86 20.91
N MET A 145 -9.05 -2.92 21.15
CA MET A 145 -7.99 -3.44 20.27
C MET A 145 -8.53 -4.46 19.26
N LEU A 146 -9.54 -4.06 18.49
CA LEU A 146 -10.31 -4.95 17.59
C LEU A 146 -9.45 -5.77 16.61
N ARG A 147 -8.38 -5.20 16.05
CA ARG A 147 -7.50 -5.96 15.13
C ARG A 147 -6.82 -7.15 15.78
N LYS A 148 -6.39 -7.02 17.04
CA LYS A 148 -5.77 -8.12 17.79
C LYS A 148 -6.80 -9.16 18.19
N ALA A 149 -7.97 -8.72 18.67
CA ALA A 149 -9.10 -9.60 18.95
C ALA A 149 -9.47 -10.45 17.72
N TYR A 150 -9.67 -9.80 16.56
CA TYR A 150 -9.99 -10.49 15.30
C TYR A 150 -8.97 -11.53 14.90
N LYS A 151 -7.68 -11.18 14.96
CA LYS A 151 -6.58 -12.09 14.61
C LYS A 151 -6.66 -13.35 15.49
N LEU A 152 -6.78 -13.15 16.80
CA LEU A 152 -6.78 -14.24 17.77
C LEU A 152 -8.04 -15.13 17.66
N ILE A 153 -9.22 -14.52 17.43
CA ILE A 153 -10.47 -15.25 17.15
C ILE A 153 -10.29 -16.17 15.94
N LYS A 154 -9.75 -15.64 14.83
CA LYS A 154 -9.58 -16.38 13.58
C LYS A 154 -8.53 -17.48 13.67
N GLU A 155 -7.43 -17.24 14.39
CA GLU A 155 -6.35 -18.24 14.54
C GLU A 155 -6.73 -19.43 15.43
N ASN A 156 -7.82 -19.31 16.20
CA ASN A 156 -8.28 -20.33 17.15
C ASN A 156 -9.72 -20.79 16.90
N ASP A 157 -10.28 -20.49 15.72
CA ASP A 157 -11.64 -20.90 15.29
C ASP A 157 -12.76 -20.51 16.29
N LEU A 158 -12.69 -19.31 16.88
CA LEU A 158 -13.61 -18.83 17.93
C LEU A 158 -14.75 -17.94 17.39
N GLU A 159 -15.06 -17.99 16.09
CA GLU A 159 -16.05 -17.08 15.47
C GLU A 159 -17.47 -17.23 16.04
N GLN A 160 -17.84 -18.44 16.48
CA GLN A 160 -19.15 -18.69 17.09
C GLN A 160 -19.26 -18.09 18.50
N GLU A 161 -18.18 -18.18 19.29
CA GLU A 161 -18.15 -17.67 20.66
C GLU A 161 -18.08 -16.14 20.71
N PHE A 162 -17.43 -15.52 19.72
CA PHE A 162 -17.25 -14.08 19.64
C PHE A 162 -17.88 -13.48 18.38
N SER A 163 -19.10 -13.91 18.05
CA SER A 163 -19.77 -13.50 16.80
C SER A 163 -19.95 -11.97 16.67
N GLU A 164 -20.30 -11.31 17.77
CA GLU A 164 -20.48 -9.85 17.81
C GLU A 164 -19.14 -9.13 17.64
N ALA A 165 -18.12 -9.51 18.40
CA ALA A 165 -16.80 -8.89 18.30
C ALA A 165 -16.17 -9.13 16.92
N TYR A 166 -16.32 -10.34 16.37
CA TYR A 166 -15.89 -10.66 15.02
C TYR A 166 -16.58 -9.78 13.97
N HIS A 167 -17.89 -9.52 14.13
CA HIS A 167 -18.64 -8.60 13.28
C HIS A 167 -18.13 -7.16 13.41
N MET A 168 -17.99 -6.64 14.63
CA MET A 168 -17.49 -5.29 14.90
C MET A 168 -16.09 -5.06 14.30
N CYS A 169 -15.23 -6.08 14.34
CA CYS A 169 -13.91 -6.02 13.73
C CYS A 169 -13.98 -5.88 12.20
N LYS A 170 -14.91 -6.61 11.56
CA LYS A 170 -15.14 -6.50 10.11
C LYS A 170 -15.71 -5.13 9.76
N GLU A 171 -16.71 -4.63 10.49
CA GLU A 171 -17.27 -3.28 10.29
C GLU A 171 -16.20 -2.20 10.43
N SER A 172 -15.37 -2.25 11.48
CA SER A 172 -14.27 -1.28 11.68
C SER A 172 -13.27 -1.32 10.51
N ALA A 173 -12.95 -2.51 10.00
CA ALA A 173 -12.07 -2.66 8.84
C ALA A 173 -12.70 -2.09 7.56
N LEU A 174 -14.00 -2.32 7.35
CA LEU A 174 -14.78 -1.79 6.22
C LEU A 174 -14.87 -0.26 6.30
N LYS A 175 -15.22 0.29 7.47
CA LYS A 175 -15.25 1.74 7.72
C LYS A 175 -13.92 2.40 7.39
N SER A 176 -12.81 1.82 7.84
CA SER A 176 -11.47 2.36 7.55
C SER A 176 -11.12 2.34 6.05
N LEU A 177 -11.67 1.40 5.27
CA LEU A 177 -11.52 1.38 3.81
C LEU A 177 -12.42 2.41 3.14
N ALA A 178 -13.68 2.52 3.57
CA ALA A 178 -14.65 3.50 3.09
C ALA A 178 -14.18 4.95 3.32
N GLU A 179 -13.62 5.26 4.49
CA GLU A 179 -13.02 6.58 4.81
C GLU A 179 -11.85 6.93 3.88
N LYS A 180 -11.20 5.91 3.29
CA LYS A 180 -10.14 6.06 2.29
C LYS A 180 -10.66 6.01 0.86
N ALA A 181 -11.98 5.97 0.65
CA ALA A 181 -12.64 5.75 -0.63
C ALA A 181 -12.17 4.46 -1.35
N CYS A 182 -11.80 3.41 -0.60
CA CYS A 182 -11.41 2.11 -1.13
C CYS A 182 -12.62 1.17 -1.21
N TRP A 183 -13.67 1.59 -1.90
CA TRP A 183 -15.00 0.95 -1.87
C TRP A 183 -15.00 -0.48 -2.39
N ASP A 184 -14.41 -0.72 -3.56
CA ASP A 184 -14.38 -2.06 -4.17
C ASP A 184 -13.58 -3.05 -3.30
N VAL A 185 -12.56 -2.56 -2.59
CA VAL A 185 -11.81 -3.36 -1.62
C VAL A 185 -12.66 -3.72 -0.40
N ALA A 186 -13.44 -2.74 0.08
CA ALA A 186 -14.32 -2.94 1.22
C ALA A 186 -15.43 -3.93 0.88
N GLU A 187 -15.98 -3.83 -0.33
CA GLU A 187 -16.96 -4.75 -0.91
C GLU A 187 -16.40 -6.18 -1.01
N LEU A 188 -15.20 -6.35 -1.59
CA LEU A 188 -14.53 -7.66 -1.64
C LEU A 188 -14.32 -8.27 -0.25
N LYS A 189 -14.01 -7.44 0.76
CA LYS A 189 -13.86 -7.89 2.16
C LYS A 189 -15.18 -8.21 2.86
N ALA A 190 -16.30 -7.68 2.39
CA ALA A 190 -17.61 -8.05 2.90
C ALA A 190 -17.94 -9.52 2.56
N HIS A 191 -17.29 -10.10 1.54
CA HIS A 191 -17.47 -11.50 1.10
C HIS A 191 -18.94 -11.88 0.88
N GLY A 192 -19.74 -10.96 0.34
CA GLY A 192 -21.18 -11.19 0.11
C GLY A 192 -22.03 -11.24 1.39
N ASN A 193 -21.46 -10.94 2.56
CA ASN A 193 -22.23 -10.88 3.80
C ASN A 193 -23.21 -9.69 3.75
N ARG A 194 -24.51 -10.00 3.77
CA ARG A 194 -25.58 -9.00 3.61
C ARG A 194 -25.48 -7.84 4.61
N LYS A 195 -25.24 -8.10 5.90
CA LYS A 195 -25.16 -7.04 6.93
C LYS A 195 -23.98 -6.10 6.69
N LEU A 196 -22.83 -6.65 6.31
CA LEU A 196 -21.65 -5.86 5.99
C LEU A 196 -21.83 -5.04 4.70
N LEU A 197 -22.55 -5.58 3.72
CA LEU A 197 -22.90 -4.85 2.50
C LEU A 197 -23.89 -3.71 2.79
N GLU A 198 -24.94 -3.97 3.58
CA GLU A 198 -25.87 -2.94 4.07
C GLU A 198 -25.13 -1.83 4.84
N TYR A 199 -24.15 -2.19 5.67
CA TYR A 199 -23.27 -1.23 6.35
C TYR A 199 -22.41 -0.41 5.37
N LEU A 200 -21.89 -1.01 4.30
CA LEU A 200 -21.18 -0.28 3.24
C LEU A 200 -22.09 0.70 2.50
N VAL A 201 -23.35 0.33 2.24
CA VAL A 201 -24.33 1.23 1.65
C VAL A 201 -24.54 2.44 2.56
N TYR A 202 -24.77 2.21 3.86
CA TYR A 202 -24.89 3.30 4.84
C TYR A 202 -23.66 4.23 4.83
N LEU A 203 -22.44 3.67 4.85
CA LEU A 203 -21.22 4.47 4.78
C LEU A 203 -21.10 5.28 3.48
N ALA A 204 -21.55 4.72 2.34
CA ALA A 204 -21.54 5.42 1.06
C ALA A 204 -22.57 6.57 1.02
N MET A 205 -23.75 6.37 1.60
CA MET A 205 -24.77 7.42 1.77
C MET A 205 -24.25 8.58 2.62
N GLU A 206 -23.69 8.28 3.80
CA GLU A 206 -23.10 9.29 4.71
C GLU A 206 -21.96 10.06 4.05
N ALA A 207 -21.17 9.40 3.20
CA ALA A 207 -20.08 10.02 2.46
C ALA A 207 -20.53 10.75 1.18
N GLY A 208 -21.81 10.68 0.81
CA GLY A 208 -22.37 11.35 -0.38
C GLY A 208 -22.06 10.68 -1.72
N TYR A 209 -21.72 9.38 -1.74
CA TYR A 209 -21.44 8.63 -2.96
C TYR A 209 -22.69 7.89 -3.49
N SER A 210 -23.67 8.64 -3.99
CA SER A 210 -24.95 8.09 -4.50
C SER A 210 -24.77 7.00 -5.55
N GLU A 211 -23.87 7.20 -6.53
CA GLU A 211 -23.57 6.21 -7.57
C GLU A 211 -23.11 4.85 -7.00
N LYS A 212 -22.40 4.86 -5.85
CA LYS A 212 -21.90 3.63 -5.22
C LYS A 212 -23.00 2.99 -4.39
N VAL A 213 -23.91 3.78 -3.82
CA VAL A 213 -25.13 3.29 -3.17
C VAL A 213 -25.97 2.52 -4.17
N ASP A 214 -26.27 3.13 -5.32
CA ASP A 214 -27.08 2.52 -6.38
C ASP A 214 -26.42 1.23 -6.87
N GLU A 215 -25.12 1.26 -7.18
CA GLU A 215 -24.36 0.08 -7.63
C GLU A 215 -24.41 -1.08 -6.62
N LEU A 216 -24.21 -0.80 -5.32
CA LEU A 216 -24.24 -1.85 -4.29
C LEU A 216 -25.66 -2.40 -4.11
N CYS A 217 -26.68 -1.54 -4.16
CA CYS A 217 -28.06 -1.97 -4.03
C CYS A 217 -28.50 -2.83 -5.21
N GLU A 218 -28.18 -2.44 -6.44
CA GLU A 218 -28.48 -3.22 -7.64
C GLU A 218 -27.70 -4.54 -7.66
N ARG A 219 -26.38 -4.51 -7.45
CA ARG A 219 -25.51 -5.70 -7.54
C ARG A 219 -25.90 -6.80 -6.55
N TYR A 220 -26.33 -6.42 -5.35
CA TYR A 220 -26.64 -7.37 -4.28
C TYR A 220 -28.14 -7.45 -3.93
N ALA A 221 -29.00 -6.85 -4.75
CA ALA A 221 -30.45 -6.77 -4.52
C ALA A 221 -30.78 -6.30 -3.08
N LEU A 222 -30.12 -5.21 -2.64
CA LEU A 222 -30.37 -4.60 -1.33
C LEU A 222 -31.54 -3.60 -1.47
N THR A 223 -32.47 -3.68 -0.53
CA THR A 223 -33.71 -2.89 -0.53
C THR A 223 -33.82 -2.10 0.77
N GLY A 224 -34.51 -0.96 0.74
CA GLY A 224 -34.73 -0.12 1.93
C GLY A 224 -33.77 1.06 2.05
N PHE A 225 -32.88 1.27 1.08
CA PHE A 225 -31.96 2.41 0.99
C PHE A 225 -32.43 3.49 0.02
N VAL A 226 -33.75 3.56 -0.23
CA VAL A 226 -34.36 4.49 -1.20
C VAL A 226 -33.96 5.93 -0.88
N ASN A 227 -33.56 6.66 -1.93
CA ASN A 227 -33.16 8.07 -1.94
C ASN A 227 -33.79 8.88 -0.81
N ILE A 228 -32.99 9.11 0.23
CA ILE A 228 -33.23 10.16 1.21
C ILE A 228 -32.90 11.49 0.51
N GLU A 229 -33.73 11.88 -0.46
CA GLU A 229 -33.78 13.28 -0.90
C GLU A 229 -34.55 14.14 0.12
N ASP A 230 -35.26 13.51 1.08
CA ASP A 230 -36.23 14.18 1.97
C ASP A 230 -35.91 14.16 3.48
N SER A 231 -34.71 13.76 3.93
CA SER A 231 -34.33 13.99 5.34
C SER A 231 -33.57 15.31 5.46
N GLN A 232 -34.19 16.27 6.15
CA GLN A 232 -33.71 17.63 6.41
C GLN A 232 -32.49 17.69 7.34
N ALA A 233 -31.39 17.07 6.93
CA ALA A 233 -30.06 17.39 7.41
C ALA A 233 -29.20 17.54 6.16
N VAL A 234 -29.09 18.77 5.63
CA VAL A 234 -28.26 19.06 4.44
C VAL A 234 -26.81 18.70 4.79
N PRO A 235 -26.26 17.57 4.31
CA PRO A 235 -24.81 17.40 4.35
C PRO A 235 -24.27 18.45 3.37
N PRO A 236 -23.06 19.01 3.58
CA PRO A 236 -22.48 19.85 2.54
C PRO A 236 -22.44 19.01 1.25
N LYS A 237 -23.23 19.38 0.23
CA LYS A 237 -23.19 18.72 -1.07
C LYS A 237 -21.76 18.89 -1.57
N THR A 238 -20.96 17.86 -1.37
CA THR A 238 -19.60 17.80 -1.89
C THR A 238 -19.78 17.66 -3.39
N ARG A 239 -19.79 18.80 -4.10
CA ARG A 239 -19.96 18.83 -5.54
C ARG A 239 -18.67 18.29 -6.16
N TYR A 240 -18.77 17.17 -6.86
CA TYR A 240 -17.68 16.65 -7.68
C TYR A 240 -17.80 17.18 -9.12
N LEU A 241 -16.66 17.35 -9.78
CA LEU A 241 -16.64 17.61 -11.22
C LEU A 241 -17.17 16.39 -11.98
N THR A 242 -17.86 16.67 -13.08
CA THR A 242 -18.30 15.66 -14.04
C THR A 242 -17.54 15.83 -15.35
N ILE A 243 -17.36 14.76 -16.12
CA ILE A 243 -16.58 14.82 -17.36
C ILE A 243 -17.17 15.79 -18.38
N HIS A 244 -18.51 15.89 -18.43
CA HIS A 244 -19.25 16.79 -19.32
C HIS A 244 -19.01 18.29 -19.01
N GLU A 245 -18.51 18.62 -17.82
CA GLU A 245 -18.09 19.99 -17.48
C GLU A 245 -16.73 20.34 -18.07
N LEU A 246 -15.90 19.34 -18.36
CA LEU A 246 -14.51 19.53 -18.79
C LEU A 246 -14.29 19.22 -20.27
N VAL A 247 -15.04 18.28 -20.85
CA VAL A 247 -14.78 17.76 -22.19
C VAL A 247 -16.04 17.96 -23.03
N SER A 248 -15.89 18.53 -24.23
CA SER A 248 -17.01 18.88 -25.11
C SER A 248 -17.41 17.77 -26.08
N GLU A 249 -16.55 16.77 -26.28
CA GLU A 249 -16.77 15.59 -27.12
C GLU A 249 -16.74 14.29 -26.28
N ASP A 250 -16.98 13.16 -26.93
CA ASP A 250 -17.11 11.85 -26.27
C ASP A 250 -15.79 11.29 -25.71
N ILE A 251 -15.92 10.35 -24.77
CA ILE A 251 -14.83 9.50 -24.28
C ILE A 251 -14.60 8.38 -25.30
N ILE A 252 -13.40 8.32 -25.86
CA ILE A 252 -13.04 7.35 -26.90
C ILE A 252 -12.24 6.20 -26.27
N TRP A 253 -12.82 5.01 -26.26
CA TRP A 253 -12.13 3.76 -25.91
C TRP A 253 -11.27 3.29 -27.08
N VAL A 254 -10.01 2.95 -26.81
CA VAL A 254 -9.00 2.59 -27.82
C VAL A 254 -8.39 1.24 -27.49
N ASP A 255 -8.85 0.18 -28.16
CA ASP A 255 -8.40 -1.21 -27.93
C ASP A 255 -7.94 -1.94 -29.21
N ASN A 256 -7.91 -1.24 -30.35
CA ASN A 256 -7.49 -1.79 -31.64
C ASN A 256 -6.59 -0.81 -32.42
N VAL A 257 -5.99 -1.29 -33.51
CA VAL A 257 -5.01 -0.54 -34.32
C VAL A 257 -5.60 0.72 -34.92
N ASP A 258 -6.76 0.63 -35.57
CA ASP A 258 -7.37 1.76 -36.26
C ASP A 258 -7.75 2.86 -35.28
N GLY A 259 -8.34 2.48 -34.14
CA GLY A 259 -8.62 3.39 -33.03
C GLY A 259 -7.35 4.06 -32.50
N LEU A 260 -6.27 3.30 -32.33
CA LEU A 260 -4.99 3.81 -31.84
C LEU A 260 -4.34 4.79 -32.83
N LEU A 261 -4.34 4.47 -34.12
CA LEU A 261 -3.81 5.35 -35.16
C LEU A 261 -4.60 6.65 -35.25
N ASN A 262 -5.93 6.57 -35.23
CA ASN A 262 -6.80 7.74 -35.23
C ASN A 262 -6.58 8.61 -33.98
N ALA A 263 -6.59 8.00 -32.79
CA ALA A 263 -6.31 8.71 -31.54
C ALA A 263 -4.93 9.40 -31.58
N THR A 264 -3.91 8.72 -32.09
CA THR A 264 -2.55 9.28 -32.22
C THR A 264 -2.55 10.53 -33.10
N SER A 265 -3.19 10.48 -34.28
CA SER A 265 -3.29 11.62 -35.18
C SER A 265 -4.01 12.83 -34.55
N LEU A 266 -5.10 12.58 -33.81
CA LEU A 266 -5.83 13.64 -33.11
C LEU A 266 -5.02 14.24 -31.96
N ILE A 267 -4.32 13.40 -31.19
CA ILE A 267 -3.46 13.82 -30.08
C ILE A 267 -2.27 14.65 -30.59
N GLU A 268 -1.64 14.26 -31.71
CA GLU A 268 -0.51 15.01 -32.28
C GLU A 268 -0.89 16.42 -32.77
N ALA A 269 -2.15 16.64 -33.15
CA ALA A 269 -2.65 17.95 -33.50
C ALA A 269 -2.82 18.87 -32.26
N CYS A 270 -2.80 18.32 -31.05
CA CYS A 270 -2.94 19.06 -29.81
C CYS A 270 -1.61 19.67 -29.35
N LYS A 271 -1.65 20.88 -28.79
CA LYS A 271 -0.47 21.53 -28.16
C LYS A 271 -0.26 21.14 -26.71
N LEU A 272 -1.31 20.62 -26.08
CA LEU A 272 -1.42 20.38 -24.65
C LEU A 272 -2.32 19.17 -24.43
N ILE A 273 -1.87 18.23 -23.62
CA ILE A 273 -2.65 17.06 -23.20
C ILE A 273 -2.45 16.79 -21.71
N GLY A 274 -3.48 16.29 -21.05
CA GLY A 274 -3.39 15.64 -19.74
C GLY A 274 -3.17 14.14 -19.91
N VAL A 275 -2.37 13.55 -19.02
CA VAL A 275 -2.02 12.14 -19.03
C VAL A 275 -2.16 11.59 -17.62
N ASP A 276 -2.83 10.45 -17.50
CA ASP A 276 -2.91 9.67 -16.28
C ASP A 276 -2.87 8.17 -16.59
N CYS A 277 -2.82 7.31 -15.57
CA CYS A 277 -2.80 5.86 -15.71
C CYS A 277 -3.57 5.16 -14.59
N GLU A 278 -4.17 4.02 -14.90
CA GLU A 278 -4.87 3.21 -13.90
C GLU A 278 -4.49 1.73 -13.96
N TRP A 279 -4.46 1.09 -12.79
CA TRP A 279 -4.16 -0.33 -12.64
C TRP A 279 -4.89 -0.94 -11.45
N LYS A 280 -5.18 -2.23 -11.56
CA LYS A 280 -5.77 -2.96 -10.45
C LYS A 280 -4.86 -2.88 -9.21
N PRO A 281 -5.34 -2.39 -8.06
CA PRO A 281 -4.53 -2.29 -6.86
C PRO A 281 -4.22 -3.67 -6.28
N ASN A 282 -3.06 -3.78 -5.62
CA ASN A 282 -2.63 -4.98 -4.92
C ASN A 282 -3.07 -4.97 -3.47
N TYR A 283 -3.88 -5.94 -3.08
CA TYR A 283 -4.38 -6.06 -1.71
C TYR A 283 -3.61 -7.06 -0.85
N ILE A 284 -2.76 -7.89 -1.48
CA ILE A 284 -1.95 -8.88 -0.80
C ILE A 284 -0.56 -8.28 -0.55
N LYS A 285 -0.17 -8.16 0.72
CA LYS A 285 1.14 -7.61 1.08
C LYS A 285 2.24 -8.49 0.49
N GLY A 286 3.17 -7.88 -0.25
CA GLY A 286 4.30 -8.57 -0.89
C GLY A 286 3.99 -9.19 -2.25
N SER A 287 2.78 -9.01 -2.81
CA SER A 287 2.52 -9.41 -4.19
C SER A 287 3.26 -8.52 -5.19
N LYS A 288 3.57 -9.08 -6.37
CA LYS A 288 4.15 -8.31 -7.47
C LYS A 288 3.19 -7.21 -7.91
N PRO A 289 3.68 -6.00 -8.26
CA PRO A 289 2.85 -4.93 -8.82
C PRO A 289 2.02 -5.42 -10.02
N ASN A 290 0.72 -5.10 -10.05
CA ASN A 290 -0.10 -5.36 -11.24
C ASN A 290 0.30 -4.43 -12.38
N LYS A 291 0.04 -4.85 -13.61
CA LYS A 291 0.37 -4.05 -14.80
C LYS A 291 -0.54 -2.83 -14.91
N VAL A 292 0.00 -1.75 -15.49
CA VAL A 292 -0.82 -0.61 -15.93
C VAL A 292 -1.87 -1.10 -16.91
N SER A 293 -3.15 -0.94 -16.55
CA SER A 293 -4.26 -1.53 -17.30
C SER A 293 -4.72 -0.61 -18.42
N ILE A 294 -4.79 0.70 -18.15
CA ILE A 294 -5.19 1.72 -19.12
C ILE A 294 -4.30 2.96 -18.97
N MET A 295 -4.17 3.72 -20.07
CA MET A 295 -3.56 5.05 -20.08
C MET A 295 -4.57 6.04 -20.63
N GLN A 296 -4.83 7.11 -19.89
CA GLN A 296 -5.75 8.14 -20.30
C GLN A 296 -4.98 9.32 -20.89
N ILE A 297 -5.46 9.84 -22.00
CA ILE A 297 -4.92 11.04 -22.65
C ILE A 297 -6.08 11.96 -22.98
N ALA A 298 -6.09 13.14 -22.38
CA ALA A 298 -7.16 14.11 -22.62
C ALA A 298 -6.62 15.40 -23.25
N SER A 299 -7.33 15.88 -24.26
CA SER A 299 -7.19 17.24 -24.77
C SER A 299 -8.22 18.16 -24.10
N GLU A 300 -8.37 19.38 -24.61
CA GLU A 300 -9.48 20.27 -24.18
C GLU A 300 -10.85 19.75 -24.62
N LYS A 301 -10.91 18.94 -25.67
CA LYS A 301 -12.18 18.55 -26.31
C LYS A 301 -12.53 17.08 -26.18
N THR A 302 -11.53 16.21 -26.09
CA THR A 302 -11.71 14.77 -26.23
C THR A 302 -10.82 14.04 -25.23
N ALA A 303 -11.33 12.96 -24.63
CA ALA A 303 -10.57 12.07 -23.77
C ALA A 303 -10.44 10.68 -24.43
N PHE A 304 -9.22 10.18 -24.50
CA PHE A 304 -8.90 8.86 -25.02
C PHE A 304 -8.52 7.94 -23.86
N ILE A 305 -9.07 6.74 -23.83
CA ILE A 305 -8.71 5.69 -22.87
C ILE A 305 -8.13 4.53 -23.66
N ILE A 306 -6.81 4.37 -23.54
CA ILE A 306 -6.03 3.37 -24.28
C ILE A 306 -5.94 2.10 -23.45
N ASP A 307 -6.46 1.00 -24.00
CA ASP A 307 -6.38 -0.33 -23.39
C ASP A 307 -4.99 -0.94 -23.57
N LEU A 308 -4.11 -0.70 -22.60
CA LEU A 308 -2.76 -1.22 -22.65
C LEU A 308 -2.71 -2.74 -22.51
N LEU A 309 -3.65 -3.37 -21.79
CA LEU A 309 -3.67 -4.83 -21.65
C LEU A 309 -3.93 -5.50 -23.00
N THR A 310 -4.90 -5.01 -23.75
CA THR A 310 -5.27 -5.55 -25.06
C THR A 310 -4.21 -5.23 -26.11
N LEU A 311 -3.85 -3.96 -26.26
CA LEU A 311 -2.94 -3.50 -27.33
C LEU A 311 -1.50 -3.98 -27.15
N SER A 312 -1.03 -4.16 -25.91
CA SER A 312 0.33 -4.66 -25.67
C SER A 312 0.53 -6.12 -26.07
N VAL A 313 -0.55 -6.90 -26.11
CA VAL A 313 -0.53 -8.31 -26.54
C VAL A 313 -0.77 -8.41 -28.03
N ALA A 314 -1.81 -7.72 -28.53
CA ALA A 314 -2.20 -7.80 -29.92
C ALA A 314 -1.16 -7.14 -30.83
N GLU A 315 -0.75 -5.90 -30.52
CA GLU A 315 -0.04 -5.02 -31.47
C GLU A 315 1.06 -4.19 -30.79
N PRO A 316 2.02 -4.83 -30.10
CA PRO A 316 3.01 -4.14 -29.26
C PRO A 316 3.89 -3.14 -30.03
N ILE A 317 4.21 -3.43 -31.29
CA ILE A 317 5.06 -2.56 -32.13
C ILE A 317 4.32 -1.28 -32.50
N VAL A 318 3.04 -1.40 -32.87
CA VAL A 318 2.20 -0.25 -33.24
C VAL A 318 1.94 0.61 -32.00
N LEU A 319 1.60 -0.02 -30.87
CA LEU A 319 1.44 0.66 -29.59
C LEU A 319 2.69 1.46 -29.19
N ASP A 320 3.87 0.82 -29.22
CA ASP A 320 5.13 1.47 -28.88
C ASP A 320 5.45 2.64 -29.83
N THR A 321 5.17 2.48 -31.13
CA THR A 321 5.41 3.53 -32.13
C THR A 321 4.49 4.73 -31.94
N CYS A 322 3.19 4.49 -31.71
CA CYS A 322 2.21 5.55 -31.48
C CYS A 322 2.49 6.32 -30.17
N LEU A 323 2.75 5.61 -29.07
CA LEU A 323 3.05 6.26 -27.80
C LEU A 323 4.39 6.99 -27.82
N LYS A 324 5.40 6.51 -28.57
CA LYS A 324 6.64 7.28 -28.83
C LYS A 324 6.34 8.62 -29.49
N ARG A 325 5.52 8.63 -30.55
CA ARG A 325 5.15 9.86 -31.26
C ARG A 325 4.54 10.89 -30.32
N ILE A 326 3.70 10.45 -29.37
CA ILE A 326 3.05 11.34 -28.40
C ILE A 326 4.03 11.79 -27.29
N LEU A 327 4.65 10.84 -26.59
CA LEU A 327 5.46 11.10 -25.39
C LEU A 327 6.78 11.82 -25.71
N LEU A 328 7.38 11.53 -26.86
CA LEU A 328 8.62 12.19 -27.31
C LEU A 328 8.39 13.47 -28.10
N SER A 329 7.14 13.83 -28.42
CA SER A 329 6.90 15.03 -29.21
C SER A 329 7.31 16.31 -28.43
N PRO A 330 8.21 17.14 -28.97
CA PRO A 330 8.54 18.45 -28.42
C PRO A 330 7.54 19.54 -28.83
N SER A 331 6.44 19.20 -29.52
CA SER A 331 5.36 20.15 -29.83
C SER A 331 4.16 20.00 -28.89
N ILE A 332 4.13 18.94 -28.08
CA ILE A 332 3.03 18.61 -27.18
C ILE A 332 3.52 18.74 -25.74
N LEU A 333 2.92 19.65 -24.97
CA LEU A 333 3.10 19.72 -23.52
C LEU A 333 2.23 18.64 -22.86
N LYS A 334 2.88 17.68 -22.18
CA LYS A 334 2.21 16.63 -21.40
C LYS A 334 2.05 17.10 -19.96
N LEU A 335 0.82 17.15 -19.48
CA LEU A 335 0.50 17.44 -18.10
C LEU A 335 0.23 16.13 -17.38
N GLY A 336 0.69 16.04 -16.13
CA GLY A 336 0.42 14.91 -15.26
C GLY A 336 0.36 15.34 -13.81
N TYR A 337 -0.07 14.45 -12.91
CA TYR A 337 0.01 14.69 -11.47
C TYR A 337 0.73 13.53 -10.81
N ASN A 338 1.98 13.75 -10.37
CA ASN A 338 2.87 12.68 -9.94
C ASN A 338 3.15 11.62 -11.03
N LEU A 339 3.08 12.03 -12.30
CA LEU A 339 3.18 11.17 -13.50
C LEU A 339 4.50 10.40 -13.61
N GLN A 340 5.54 10.84 -12.90
CA GLN A 340 6.80 10.09 -12.82
C GLN A 340 6.62 8.72 -12.14
N CYS A 341 5.69 8.59 -11.19
CA CYS A 341 5.37 7.29 -10.60
C CYS A 341 4.69 6.38 -11.62
N ASP A 342 3.78 6.93 -12.42
CA ASP A 342 3.06 6.17 -13.44
C ASP A 342 4.00 5.72 -14.56
N LEU A 343 4.90 6.58 -15.02
CA LEU A 343 5.92 6.24 -16.01
C LEU A 343 6.86 5.11 -15.53
N LYS A 344 7.19 5.06 -14.23
CA LYS A 344 7.94 3.94 -13.65
C LYS A 344 7.11 2.66 -13.66
N GLN A 345 5.82 2.74 -13.30
CA GLN A 345 4.92 1.60 -13.31
C GLN A 345 4.68 1.07 -14.74
N LEU A 346 4.53 1.97 -15.73
CA LEU A 346 4.45 1.65 -17.16
C LEU A 346 5.72 0.94 -17.65
N SER A 347 6.90 1.50 -17.34
CA SER A 347 8.18 0.90 -17.70
C SER A 347 8.37 -0.49 -17.10
N HIS A 348 7.88 -0.73 -15.88
CA HIS A 348 7.91 -2.06 -15.26
C HIS A 348 6.86 -3.01 -15.85
N SER A 349 5.68 -2.50 -16.20
CA SER A 349 4.59 -3.31 -16.77
C SER A 349 4.91 -3.82 -18.18
N TYR A 350 5.64 -3.00 -18.94
CA TYR A 350 5.93 -3.17 -20.36
C TYR A 350 7.42 -2.99 -20.66
N GLU A 351 8.29 -3.76 -19.99
CA GLU A 351 9.76 -3.60 -20.01
C GLU A 351 10.39 -3.56 -21.41
N LYS A 352 9.76 -4.24 -22.39
CA LYS A 352 10.20 -4.31 -23.78
C LYS A 352 9.81 -3.08 -24.62
N MET A 353 8.91 -2.23 -24.12
CA MET A 353 8.47 -1.02 -24.80
C MET A 353 9.41 0.15 -24.45
N GLU A 354 9.83 0.87 -25.48
CA GLU A 354 10.75 2.00 -25.35
C GLU A 354 9.98 3.32 -25.16
N CYS A 355 8.71 3.39 -25.57
CA CYS A 355 7.86 4.58 -25.42
C CYS A 355 7.75 5.09 -23.98
N PHE A 356 7.81 4.21 -22.98
CA PHE A 356 7.68 4.59 -21.57
C PHE A 356 9.01 4.95 -20.89
N LYS A 357 10.14 4.71 -21.57
CA LYS A 357 11.48 4.97 -21.02
C LYS A 357 11.91 6.42 -21.20
N HIS A 358 11.29 7.14 -22.13
CA HIS A 358 11.72 8.48 -22.56
C HIS A 358 10.50 9.38 -22.81
N TYR A 359 10.65 10.67 -22.53
CA TYR A 359 9.60 11.67 -22.74
C TYR A 359 10.20 13.06 -22.90
N GLU A 360 9.51 13.92 -23.62
CA GLU A 360 9.84 15.35 -23.72
C GLU A 360 8.71 16.22 -23.19
N MET A 361 8.97 17.48 -22.84
CA MET A 361 7.91 18.45 -22.53
C MET A 361 6.87 17.95 -21.52
N LEU A 362 7.31 17.37 -20.41
CA LEU A 362 6.43 16.93 -19.34
C LEU A 362 6.41 17.98 -18.23
N LEU A 363 5.21 18.40 -17.84
CA LEU A 363 4.98 19.24 -16.67
C LEU A 363 4.14 18.46 -15.66
N ASP A 364 4.79 18.07 -14.57
CA ASP A 364 4.08 17.54 -13.42
C ASP A 364 3.44 18.70 -12.64
N ILE A 365 2.11 18.78 -12.71
CA ILE A 365 1.30 19.83 -12.09
C ILE A 365 1.53 19.87 -10.57
N GLN A 366 1.81 18.72 -9.93
CA GLN A 366 2.10 18.69 -8.50
C GLN A 366 3.30 19.56 -8.13
N ASN A 367 4.29 19.66 -9.03
CA ASN A 367 5.49 20.46 -8.79
C ASN A 367 5.23 21.96 -8.94
N VAL A 368 4.14 22.36 -9.61
CA VAL A 368 3.80 23.77 -9.79
C VAL A 368 3.35 24.41 -8.47
N PHE A 369 2.65 23.65 -7.61
CA PHE A 369 2.07 24.13 -6.35
C PHE A 369 2.90 23.75 -5.12
N LYS A 370 3.02 24.66 -4.15
CA LYS A 370 3.73 24.42 -2.88
C LYS A 370 2.95 23.53 -1.92
N GLU A 371 1.62 23.63 -1.94
CA GLU A 371 0.72 22.86 -1.09
C GLU A 371 0.20 21.65 -1.85
N ARG A 372 0.42 20.45 -1.28
CA ARG A 372 0.04 19.16 -1.88
C ARG A 372 -1.12 18.48 -1.15
N LYS A 373 -1.83 19.20 -0.28
CA LYS A 373 -2.91 18.61 0.52
C LYS A 373 -4.05 18.16 -0.40
N GLY A 374 -4.53 16.93 -0.21
CA GLY A 374 -5.71 16.39 -0.90
C GLY A 374 -5.46 15.77 -2.28
N GLY A 375 -4.22 15.74 -2.79
CA GLY A 375 -3.90 15.17 -4.11
C GLY A 375 -4.46 15.99 -5.28
N LEU A 376 -4.66 15.34 -6.44
CA LEU A 376 -5.24 15.99 -7.62
C LEU A 376 -6.65 16.52 -7.34
N SER A 377 -7.49 15.77 -6.61
CA SER A 377 -8.81 16.21 -6.17
C SER A 377 -8.76 17.48 -5.33
N GLY A 378 -7.86 17.58 -4.34
CA GLY A 378 -7.74 18.78 -3.51
C GLY A 378 -7.23 19.99 -4.31
N LEU A 379 -6.37 19.74 -5.29
CA LEU A 379 -5.92 20.78 -6.21
C LEU A 379 -7.06 21.24 -7.13
N SER A 380 -7.85 20.31 -7.66
CA SER A 380 -9.05 20.60 -8.44
C SER A 380 -10.03 21.46 -7.64
N GLU A 381 -10.31 21.09 -6.39
CA GLU A 381 -11.21 21.85 -5.52
C GLU A 381 -10.70 23.29 -5.31
N LYS A 382 -9.39 23.44 -5.07
CA LYS A 382 -8.76 24.75 -4.87
C LYS A 382 -8.81 25.64 -6.11
N ILE A 383 -8.69 25.08 -7.31
CA ILE A 383 -8.51 25.84 -8.56
C ILE A 383 -9.82 25.97 -9.35
N LEU A 384 -10.63 24.93 -9.38
CA LEU A 384 -11.86 24.81 -10.16
C LEU A 384 -13.12 24.85 -9.28
N GLY A 385 -12.99 24.87 -7.96
CA GLY A 385 -14.11 24.97 -7.01
C GLY A 385 -14.83 23.65 -6.71
N ALA A 386 -14.39 22.54 -7.32
CA ALA A 386 -14.96 21.21 -7.10
C ALA A 386 -13.87 20.12 -7.13
N GLY A 387 -14.02 19.13 -6.26
CA GLY A 387 -13.11 17.99 -6.16
C GLY A 387 -13.38 16.92 -7.22
N LEU A 388 -12.61 15.83 -7.15
CA LEU A 388 -12.80 14.64 -7.98
C LEU A 388 -13.40 13.53 -7.13
N ASN A 389 -14.40 12.84 -7.66
CA ASN A 389 -14.98 11.67 -7.01
C ASN A 389 -13.91 10.57 -6.97
N LYS A 390 -13.67 9.96 -5.80
CA LYS A 390 -12.60 8.97 -5.58
C LYS A 390 -13.07 7.52 -5.58
N THR A 391 -14.34 7.26 -5.92
CA THR A 391 -14.96 5.93 -5.83
C THR A 391 -14.25 4.86 -6.65
N ARG A 392 -13.70 5.23 -7.82
CA ARG A 392 -13.09 4.27 -8.77
C ARG A 392 -11.58 4.14 -8.69
N ARG A 393 -10.91 4.96 -7.87
CA ARG A 393 -9.43 4.97 -7.73
C ARG A 393 -8.82 3.59 -7.43
N ASN A 394 -9.54 2.74 -6.70
CA ASN A 394 -9.08 1.40 -6.32
C ASN A 394 -9.91 0.29 -6.98
N SER A 395 -10.51 0.58 -8.14
CA SER A 395 -11.36 -0.37 -8.86
C SER A 395 -10.57 -1.47 -9.56
N ASN A 396 -11.27 -2.51 -10.02
CA ASN A 396 -10.68 -3.53 -10.85
C ASN A 396 -10.49 -3.03 -12.29
N TRP A 397 -9.40 -2.32 -12.55
CA TRP A 397 -9.08 -1.77 -13.87
C TRP A 397 -8.69 -2.80 -14.94
N GLU A 398 -8.53 -4.07 -14.56
CA GLU A 398 -8.35 -5.20 -15.49
C GLU A 398 -9.69 -5.71 -16.05
N GLN A 399 -10.83 -5.30 -15.48
CA GLN A 399 -12.15 -5.73 -15.93
C GLN A 399 -12.40 -5.29 -17.38
N ARG A 400 -12.98 -6.17 -18.20
CA ARG A 400 -13.48 -5.83 -19.55
C ARG A 400 -14.91 -6.37 -19.75
N PRO A 401 -15.84 -5.56 -20.28
CA PRO A 401 -15.71 -4.12 -20.51
C PRO A 401 -15.57 -3.33 -19.19
N LEU A 402 -14.95 -2.15 -19.25
CA LEU A 402 -15.01 -1.20 -18.14
C LEU A 402 -16.44 -0.67 -17.99
N SER A 403 -16.86 -0.37 -16.77
CA SER A 403 -18.14 0.29 -16.54
C SER A 403 -18.11 1.75 -16.98
N GLN A 404 -19.29 2.33 -17.23
CA GLN A 404 -19.41 3.75 -17.57
C GLN A 404 -18.75 4.65 -16.51
N ASN A 405 -18.99 4.37 -15.22
CA ASN A 405 -18.37 5.14 -14.12
C ASN A 405 -16.84 5.02 -14.09
N GLN A 406 -16.27 3.86 -14.49
CA GLN A 406 -14.82 3.72 -14.63
C GLN A 406 -14.28 4.56 -15.81
N MET A 407 -14.99 4.55 -16.94
CA MET A 407 -14.63 5.35 -18.12
C MET A 407 -14.66 6.85 -17.80
N GLU A 408 -15.72 7.34 -17.16
CA GLU A 408 -15.87 8.74 -16.80
C GLU A 408 -14.83 9.19 -15.77
N TYR A 409 -14.59 8.39 -14.73
CA TYR A 409 -13.55 8.66 -13.74
C TYR A 409 -12.17 8.78 -14.42
N ALA A 410 -11.82 7.79 -15.24
CA ALA A 410 -10.53 7.73 -15.94
C ALA A 410 -10.34 8.94 -16.86
N ALA A 411 -11.36 9.28 -17.66
CA ALA A 411 -11.33 10.45 -18.54
C ALA A 411 -11.15 11.75 -17.74
N LEU A 412 -11.82 11.87 -16.59
CA LEU A 412 -11.80 13.07 -15.76
C LEU A 412 -10.42 13.34 -15.15
N ASP A 413 -9.72 12.30 -14.67
CA ASP A 413 -8.39 12.43 -14.06
C ASP A 413 -7.33 12.95 -15.05
N ALA A 414 -7.46 12.65 -16.35
CA ALA A 414 -6.64 13.27 -17.39
C ALA A 414 -7.14 14.66 -17.80
N ALA A 415 -8.46 14.85 -17.99
CA ALA A 415 -9.03 16.10 -18.48
C ALA A 415 -8.84 17.27 -17.50
N VAL A 416 -8.99 17.03 -16.20
CA VAL A 416 -8.87 18.04 -15.15
C VAL A 416 -7.49 18.71 -15.15
N LEU A 417 -6.43 18.00 -15.55
CA LEU A 417 -5.08 18.55 -15.67
C LEU A 417 -5.02 19.70 -16.67
N VAL A 418 -5.68 19.54 -17.82
CA VAL A 418 -5.75 20.56 -18.88
C VAL A 418 -6.42 21.82 -18.35
N HIS A 419 -7.55 21.66 -17.64
CA HIS A 419 -8.31 22.78 -17.08
C HIS A 419 -7.58 23.50 -15.96
N ILE A 420 -6.97 22.76 -15.03
CA ILE A 420 -6.11 23.33 -13.98
C ILE A 420 -5.00 24.16 -14.63
N PHE A 421 -4.31 23.62 -15.64
CA PHE A 421 -3.22 24.33 -16.30
C PHE A 421 -3.69 25.59 -17.04
N ARG A 422 -4.85 25.55 -17.71
CA ARG A 422 -5.43 26.74 -18.36
C ARG A 422 -5.73 27.83 -17.34
N HIS A 423 -6.27 27.46 -16.18
CA HIS A 423 -6.52 28.40 -15.10
C HIS A 423 -5.22 29.07 -14.63
N ILE A 424 -4.16 28.29 -14.40
CA ILE A 424 -2.81 28.80 -14.04
C ILE A 424 -2.27 29.75 -15.11
N ARG A 425 -2.40 29.38 -16.39
CA ARG A 425 -1.90 30.18 -17.51
C ARG A 425 -2.64 31.51 -17.64
N ASN A 426 -3.97 31.49 -17.48
CA ASN A 426 -4.82 32.68 -17.61
C ASN A 426 -4.65 33.63 -16.42
N GLN A 427 -4.36 33.11 -15.22
CA GLN A 427 -3.99 33.89 -14.04
C GLN A 427 -2.55 34.45 -14.07
N THR A 428 -1.86 34.40 -15.21
CA THR A 428 -0.60 35.11 -15.40
C THR A 428 -0.86 36.41 -16.19
N PRO A 429 -1.33 37.53 -15.57
CA PRO A 429 -1.40 38.79 -16.30
C PRO A 429 -0.03 39.27 -16.74
N SER A 430 0.00 39.83 -17.95
CA SER A 430 0.96 40.83 -18.39
C SER A 430 1.19 41.88 -17.29
N LEU A 431 2.46 42.20 -17.05
CA LEU A 431 2.98 43.37 -16.31
C LEU A 431 1.91 44.44 -16.00
N ASN A 432 1.46 44.50 -14.74
CA ASN A 432 0.78 45.62 -14.04
C ASN A 432 -0.46 45.16 -13.24
N GLY A 433 -0.27 44.75 -11.98
CA GLY A 433 -1.37 44.50 -11.04
C GLY A 433 -0.83 44.15 -9.65
N LYS A 434 -1.27 44.91 -8.64
CA LYS A 434 -0.75 44.97 -7.26
C LYS A 434 -1.27 43.85 -6.33
N ASP A 435 -1.31 42.60 -6.77
CA ASP A 435 -1.65 41.48 -5.86
C ASP A 435 -0.46 40.52 -5.76
N GLY A 436 -0.01 40.28 -4.53
CA GLY A 436 1.19 39.53 -4.16
C GLY A 436 1.19 38.03 -4.47
N HIS A 437 0.44 37.58 -5.47
CA HIS A 437 0.55 36.23 -6.00
C HIS A 437 1.86 36.10 -6.76
N ALA A 438 2.89 35.58 -6.08
CA ALA A 438 4.16 35.21 -6.69
C ALA A 438 3.91 34.46 -8.00
N LYS A 439 4.38 35.02 -9.12
CA LYS A 439 4.27 34.49 -10.47
C LYS A 439 4.51 32.98 -10.47
N LEU A 440 3.51 32.16 -10.79
CA LEU A 440 3.66 30.71 -10.85
C LEU A 440 4.60 30.35 -12.01
N GLU A 441 5.88 30.14 -11.70
CA GLU A 441 6.89 29.77 -12.69
C GLU A 441 6.80 28.27 -13.03
N TRP A 442 5.90 27.92 -13.94
CA TRP A 442 5.71 26.54 -14.40
C TRP A 442 6.70 26.15 -15.51
N LYS A 443 7.19 27.11 -16.31
CA LYS A 443 8.08 26.84 -17.46
C LYS A 443 9.42 26.22 -17.02
N SER A 444 9.97 26.65 -15.88
CA SER A 444 11.22 26.11 -15.32
C SER A 444 11.06 24.68 -14.77
N LYS A 445 9.81 24.21 -14.63
CA LYS A 445 9.47 22.88 -14.09
C LYS A 445 9.16 21.85 -15.19
N ILE A 446 9.24 22.27 -16.45
CA ILE A 446 9.11 21.35 -17.59
C ILE A 446 10.37 20.51 -17.66
N VAL A 447 10.19 19.20 -17.75
CA VAL A 447 11.27 18.21 -17.81
C VAL A 447 11.18 17.39 -19.09
N SER A 448 12.35 17.00 -19.59
CA SER A 448 12.51 16.01 -20.65
C SER A 448 13.52 14.96 -20.19
N HIS A 449 13.24 13.70 -20.45
CA HIS A 449 14.15 12.59 -20.19
C HIS A 449 14.39 11.82 -21.50
N MET A 450 15.57 12.02 -22.07
CA MET A 450 16.02 11.35 -23.30
C MET A 450 17.21 10.47 -22.96
N GLY A 451 17.16 9.19 -23.37
CA GLY A 451 18.33 8.32 -23.33
C GLY A 451 19.49 8.91 -24.14
N ASN A 452 20.73 8.52 -23.81
CA ASN A 452 21.93 9.03 -24.48
C ASN A 452 21.95 8.80 -26.02
N SER A 453 21.08 7.93 -26.54
CA SER A 453 20.91 7.57 -27.95
C SER A 453 20.06 8.55 -28.78
N PHE A 454 19.27 9.44 -28.18
CA PHE A 454 18.29 10.28 -28.90
C PHE A 454 18.68 11.78 -29.02
N LYS A 455 19.94 12.14 -28.73
CA LYS A 455 20.41 13.52 -29.00
C LYS A 455 20.45 13.77 -30.52
N LEU A 456 19.38 14.34 -31.07
CA LEU A 456 19.38 14.89 -32.44
C LEU A 456 20.58 15.83 -32.62
N PRO A 457 21.27 15.81 -33.77
CA PRO A 457 22.42 16.69 -34.01
C PRO A 457 21.97 18.15 -33.92
N LYS A 458 22.51 18.90 -32.97
CA LYS A 458 22.34 20.35 -32.92
C LYS A 458 22.94 20.94 -34.21
N THR A 459 22.10 21.29 -35.19
CA THR A 459 22.52 22.06 -36.36
C THR A 459 22.97 23.44 -35.91
N LYS A 460 24.26 23.61 -35.63
CA LYS A 460 24.89 24.92 -35.42
C LYS A 460 24.93 25.63 -36.79
N LYS A 461 23.97 26.52 -37.06
CA LYS A 461 24.13 27.55 -38.11
C LYS A 461 25.32 28.44 -37.73
N LYS A 462 26.50 28.17 -38.31
CA LYS A 462 27.65 29.08 -38.25
C LYS A 462 27.40 30.23 -39.23
N TYR A 463 26.91 31.36 -38.73
CA TYR A 463 27.10 32.64 -39.42
C TYR A 463 28.58 33.05 -39.28
N LYS A 464 29.38 32.83 -40.32
CA LYS A 464 30.71 33.44 -40.45
C LYS A 464 30.53 34.91 -40.89
N LYS A 465 30.66 35.84 -39.95
CA LYS A 465 30.98 37.25 -40.27
C LYS A 465 32.37 37.28 -40.89
N LYS A 466 32.48 37.59 -42.20
CA LYS A 466 33.77 37.97 -42.81
C LYS A 466 34.20 39.30 -42.20
N LYS A 467 35.30 39.29 -41.44
CA LYS A 467 36.07 40.49 -41.12
C LYS A 467 36.82 40.89 -42.40
N VAL A 468 36.55 42.09 -42.90
CA VAL A 468 37.41 42.76 -43.89
C VAL A 468 38.57 43.37 -43.10
N GLY A 469 39.80 42.94 -43.39
CA GLY A 469 41.02 43.58 -42.90
C GLY A 469 41.46 44.71 -43.84
N PRO A 470 42.25 45.68 -43.38
CA PRO A 470 42.63 46.84 -44.16
C PRO A 470 43.87 46.59 -45.03
N GLY A 471 43.92 47.29 -46.16
CA GLY A 471 45.14 47.59 -46.91
C GLY A 471 45.35 46.75 -48.16
N ILE A 472 45.37 47.41 -49.32
CA ILE A 472 46.62 47.80 -49.98
C ILE A 472 46.26 48.76 -51.13
N ASN A 473 46.91 49.91 -51.09
CA ASN A 473 46.90 50.97 -52.10
C ASN A 473 47.93 50.57 -53.17
N ILE A 474 47.53 50.49 -54.45
CA ILE A 474 48.48 50.41 -55.57
C ILE A 474 47.96 51.31 -56.68
N ASN A 475 48.68 52.41 -56.90
CA ASN A 475 48.62 53.24 -58.10
C ASN A 475 49.10 52.42 -59.30
N SER A 476 48.31 52.37 -60.38
CA SER A 476 48.66 52.82 -61.74
C SER A 476 47.50 52.56 -62.69
#